data_AF-A0A924LRG3-F1
#
_entry.id   AF-A0A924LRG3-F1
#
_cell.length_a   1.000
_cell.length_b   1.000
_cell.length_c   1.000
_cell.angle_alpha   90.00
_cell.angle_beta   90.00
_cell.angle_gamma   90.00
#
_symmetry.space_group_name_H-M   'P 1'
#
loop_
_entity.id
_entity.type
_entity.pdbx_description
1 polymer ?
#
loop_
_entity_poly.entity_id
_entity_poly.type
_entity_poly.pdbx_seq_one_letter_code
_entity_poly.pdbx_strand_id
1 'polypeptide(L)'
;FDKLVRNIRSKSKAHLITTKDTIPTIEANKKNNILSIYGFASDQSPRLSVTFHWKKFMGIVVPVHTGAEMLAKKHDLNVIFLKTRKVKRGFYEGTFEILSENTMLIPDYEITDNFLELVEKQIYEAPEFYLWTHNRWKHRR
;
A
#
# COMPACT_ATOMS: atom_id res chain seq x y z
N PHE A 1 -18.62 -6.71 -14.18
CA PHE A 1 -17.18 -6.49 -13.94
C PHE A 1 -16.75 -6.97 -12.55
N ASP A 2 -17.37 -6.52 -11.45
CA ASP A 2 -16.99 -6.92 -10.07
C ASP A 2 -16.91 -8.45 -9.85
N LYS A 3 -17.94 -9.20 -10.26
CA LYS A 3 -17.96 -10.68 -10.20
C LYS A 3 -16.76 -11.33 -10.89
N LEU A 4 -16.30 -10.78 -12.03
CA LEU A 4 -15.14 -11.28 -12.76
C LEU A 4 -13.85 -11.07 -11.95
N VAL A 5 -13.64 -9.88 -11.40
CA VAL A 5 -12.46 -9.56 -10.59
C VAL A 5 -12.42 -10.44 -9.33
N ARG A 6 -13.56 -10.62 -8.67
CA ARG A 6 -13.69 -11.53 -7.51
C ARG A 6 -13.30 -12.95 -7.87
N ASN A 7 -13.82 -13.48 -8.99
CA ASN A 7 -13.50 -14.83 -9.46
C ASN A 7 -12.03 -15.02 -9.84
N ILE A 8 -11.37 -13.98 -10.36
CA ILE A 8 -9.94 -14.06 -10.70
C ILE A 8 -9.10 -14.08 -9.42
N ARG A 9 -9.39 -13.17 -8.48
CA ARG A 9 -8.59 -13.02 -7.26
C ARG A 9 -8.84 -14.12 -6.22
N SER A 10 -10.03 -14.72 -6.20
CA SER A 10 -10.32 -15.85 -5.29
C SER A 10 -9.55 -17.13 -5.64
N LYS A 11 -9.11 -17.31 -6.90
CA LYS A 11 -8.27 -18.45 -7.31
C LYS A 11 -6.95 -18.51 -6.53
N SER A 12 -6.45 -17.36 -6.07
CA SER A 12 -5.25 -17.25 -5.26
C SER A 12 -5.49 -17.45 -3.76
N LYS A 13 -6.68 -17.95 -3.36
CA LYS A 13 -7.15 -18.01 -1.96
C LYS A 13 -7.18 -16.65 -1.25
N ALA A 14 -7.14 -15.55 -2.00
CA ALA A 14 -7.21 -14.20 -1.45
C ALA A 14 -8.67 -13.84 -1.12
N HIS A 15 -8.91 -13.37 0.11
CA HIS A 15 -10.20 -12.87 0.54
C HIS A 15 -10.29 -11.36 0.27
N LEU A 16 -11.11 -10.98 -0.70
CA LEU A 16 -11.36 -9.57 -0.99
C LEU A 16 -12.34 -8.99 0.03
N ILE A 17 -11.83 -8.13 0.88
CA ILE A 17 -12.61 -7.36 1.85
C ILE A 17 -12.80 -5.93 1.35
N THR A 18 -13.90 -5.29 1.73
CA THR A 18 -14.09 -3.87 1.45
C THR A 18 -13.24 -3.03 2.42
N THR A 19 -12.99 -1.76 2.08
CA THR A 19 -12.29 -0.84 2.98
C THR A 19 -13.00 -0.71 4.34
N LYS A 20 -14.33 -0.82 4.37
CA LYS A 20 -15.12 -0.78 5.61
C LYS A 20 -14.88 -1.99 6.50
N ASP A 21 -14.66 -3.15 5.89
CA ASP A 21 -14.47 -4.41 6.61
C ASP A 21 -13.02 -4.63 7.05
N THR A 22 -12.09 -3.75 6.65
CA THR A 22 -10.65 -3.91 6.90
C THR A 22 -10.35 -3.96 8.39
N ILE A 23 -10.84 -2.99 9.17
CA ILE A 23 -10.61 -2.96 10.63
C ILE A 23 -11.26 -4.17 11.34
N PRO A 24 -12.56 -4.46 11.16
CA PRO A 24 -13.19 -5.64 11.76
C PRO A 24 -12.46 -6.94 11.42
N THR A 25 -11.99 -7.08 10.18
CA THR A 25 -11.28 -8.29 9.73
C THR A 25 -9.93 -8.44 10.44
N ILE A 26 -9.15 -7.36 10.56
CA ILE A 26 -7.86 -7.41 11.27
C ILE A 26 -8.07 -7.74 12.75
N GLU A 27 -9.04 -7.10 13.40
CA GLU A 27 -9.38 -7.34 14.81
C GLU A 27 -9.83 -8.79 15.06
N ALA A 28 -10.70 -9.32 14.20
CA ALA A 28 -11.16 -10.71 14.29
C ALA A 28 -10.01 -11.71 14.09
N ASN A 29 -9.15 -11.49 13.09
CA ASN A 29 -8.00 -12.35 12.85
C ASN A 29 -7.02 -12.33 14.03
N LYS A 30 -6.73 -11.14 14.57
CA LYS A 30 -5.88 -10.99 15.76
C LYS A 30 -6.47 -11.73 16.96
N LYS A 31 -7.78 -11.56 17.22
CA LYS A 31 -8.48 -12.25 18.32
C LYS A 31 -8.44 -13.78 18.17
N ASN A 32 -8.57 -14.28 16.95
CA ASN A 32 -8.61 -15.72 16.64
C ASN A 32 -7.21 -16.31 16.38
N ASN A 33 -6.14 -15.55 16.58
CA ASN A 33 -4.75 -15.95 16.33
C ASN A 33 -4.50 -16.47 14.89
N ILE A 34 -5.15 -15.84 13.90
CA ILE A 34 -5.05 -16.20 12.48
C ILE A 34 -3.92 -15.38 11.85
N LEU A 35 -2.82 -16.06 11.48
CA LEU A 35 -1.76 -15.43 10.70
C LEU A 35 -2.28 -14.97 9.35
N SER A 36 -2.15 -13.67 9.08
CA SER A 36 -2.78 -13.01 7.94
C SER A 36 -1.84 -12.01 7.29
N ILE A 37 -1.98 -11.82 5.97
CA ILE A 37 -1.30 -10.77 5.21
C ILE A 37 -2.37 -9.85 4.62
N TYR A 38 -2.20 -8.55 4.80
CA TYR A 38 -3.12 -7.53 4.29
C TYR A 38 -2.42 -6.70 3.22
N GLY A 39 -2.93 -6.75 1.98
CA GLY A 39 -2.36 -6.02 0.85
C GLY A 39 -3.03 -4.65 0.65
N PHE A 40 -2.22 -3.60 0.59
CA PHE A 40 -2.67 -2.23 0.33
C PHE A 40 -2.01 -1.66 -0.93
N ALA A 41 -2.81 -1.06 -1.82
CA ALA A 41 -2.30 -0.23 -2.91
C ALA A 41 -2.37 1.23 -2.44
N SER A 42 -1.26 1.75 -1.93
CA SER A 42 -1.21 3.02 -1.17
C SER A 42 -0.71 4.22 -1.98
N ASP A 43 -0.35 4.03 -3.26
CA ASP A 43 0.31 5.05 -4.09
C ASP A 43 -0.67 5.98 -4.82
N GLN A 44 -1.99 5.80 -4.65
CA GLN A 44 -3.00 6.67 -5.25
C GLN A 44 -3.20 7.99 -4.46
N SER A 45 -3.91 8.94 -5.05
CA SER A 45 -4.28 10.19 -4.36
C SER A 45 -5.49 9.97 -3.43
N PRO A 46 -5.39 10.29 -2.13
CA PRO A 46 -6.53 10.23 -1.23
C PRO A 46 -7.59 11.29 -1.56
N ARG A 47 -8.76 11.15 -0.93
CA ARG A 47 -9.76 12.23 -0.88
C ARG A 47 -9.26 13.29 0.11
N LEU A 48 -9.38 14.57 -0.26
CA LEU A 48 -8.90 15.69 0.56
C LEU A 48 -9.51 15.73 1.96
N SER A 49 -10.79 15.38 2.10
CA SER A 49 -11.51 15.39 3.37
C SER A 49 -10.98 14.40 4.41
N VAL A 50 -10.17 13.43 4.01
CA VAL A 50 -9.58 12.39 4.87
C VAL A 50 -8.06 12.31 4.69
N THR A 51 -7.45 13.42 4.31
CA THR A 51 -5.99 13.53 4.18
C THR A 51 -5.39 14.01 5.51
N PHE A 52 -4.51 13.18 6.07
CA PHE A 52 -3.79 13.49 7.32
C PHE A 52 -2.35 13.93 7.08
N HIS A 53 -1.75 13.54 5.95
CA HIS A 53 -0.34 13.76 5.65
C HIS A 53 -0.09 14.24 4.23
N TRP A 54 0.93 15.09 4.10
CA TRP A 54 1.41 15.67 2.85
C TRP A 54 2.90 15.44 2.75
N LYS A 55 3.35 14.94 1.60
CA LYS A 55 4.77 14.64 1.34
C LYS A 55 5.13 15.04 -0.08
N LYS A 56 6.41 15.35 -0.27
CA LYS A 56 6.98 15.56 -1.60
C LYS A 56 7.11 14.20 -2.29
N PHE A 57 6.50 14.06 -3.46
CA PHE A 57 6.58 12.86 -4.31
C PHE A 57 6.87 13.30 -5.74
N MET A 58 7.99 12.82 -6.28
CA MET A 58 8.54 13.24 -7.58
C MET A 58 8.67 14.76 -7.70
N GLY A 59 9.22 15.40 -6.67
CA GLY A 59 9.42 16.84 -6.67
C GLY A 59 8.23 17.69 -6.22
N ILE A 60 7.01 17.12 -6.13
CA ILE A 60 5.77 17.87 -5.94
C ILE A 60 5.11 17.50 -4.61
N VAL A 61 4.66 18.49 -3.84
CA VAL A 61 3.97 18.24 -2.57
C VAL A 61 2.53 17.77 -2.85
N VAL A 62 2.21 16.56 -2.41
CA VAL A 62 0.92 15.89 -2.66
C VAL A 62 0.37 15.27 -1.39
N PRO A 63 -0.96 15.06 -1.31
CA PRO A 63 -1.54 14.31 -0.20
C PRO A 63 -1.24 12.82 -0.38
N VAL A 64 -1.13 12.10 0.75
CA VAL A 64 -0.73 10.69 0.79
C VAL A 64 -1.70 9.85 1.60
N HIS A 65 -1.91 8.59 1.21
CA HIS A 65 -2.63 7.62 2.03
C HIS A 65 -1.78 7.16 3.22
N THR A 66 -2.30 7.34 4.43
CA THR A 66 -1.65 6.92 5.70
C THR A 66 -2.32 5.71 6.34
N GLY A 67 -3.43 5.21 5.75
CA GLY A 67 -4.26 4.18 6.36
C GLY A 67 -3.54 2.86 6.64
N ALA A 68 -2.61 2.46 5.76
CA ALA A 68 -1.82 1.25 5.97
C ALA A 68 -0.94 1.36 7.21
N GLU A 69 -0.23 2.49 7.36
CA GLU A 69 0.60 2.75 8.54
C GLU A 69 -0.23 2.85 9.82
N MET A 70 -1.32 3.62 9.79
CA MET A 70 -2.19 3.78 10.96
C MET A 70 -2.74 2.44 11.46
N LEU A 71 -3.14 1.55 10.53
CA LEU A 71 -3.60 0.21 10.87
C LEU A 71 -2.46 -0.66 11.42
N ALA A 72 -1.28 -0.59 10.80
CA ALA A 72 -0.13 -1.36 11.25
C ALA A 72 0.27 -0.97 12.68
N LYS A 73 0.37 0.33 12.99
CA LYS A 73 0.67 0.83 14.34
C LYS A 73 -0.42 0.43 15.34
N LYS A 74 -1.70 0.61 14.99
CA LYS A 74 -2.83 0.27 15.88
C LYS A 74 -2.84 -1.22 16.26
N HIS A 75 -2.45 -2.09 15.34
CA HIS A 75 -2.53 -3.54 15.53
C HIS A 75 -1.20 -4.21 15.82
N ASP A 76 -0.11 -3.44 15.94
CA ASP A 76 1.27 -3.94 16.13
C ASP A 76 1.66 -4.95 15.04
N LEU A 77 1.47 -4.54 13.78
CA LEU A 77 1.80 -5.33 12.60
C LEU A 77 3.13 -4.85 12.01
N ASN A 78 3.88 -5.78 11.46
CA ASN A 78 5.01 -5.48 10.59
C ASN A 78 4.53 -4.88 9.25
N VAL A 79 5.39 -4.09 8.62
CA VAL A 79 5.12 -3.48 7.31
C VAL A 79 6.23 -3.88 6.35
N ILE A 80 5.81 -4.37 5.18
CA ILE A 80 6.69 -4.86 4.14
C ILE A 80 6.26 -4.22 2.81
N PHE A 81 7.22 -3.72 2.05
CA PHE A 81 7.05 -3.27 0.68
C PHE A 81 7.27 -4.44 -0.29
N LEU A 82 6.36 -4.62 -1.25
CA LEU A 82 6.50 -5.61 -2.33
C LEU A 82 6.99 -4.91 -3.60
N LYS A 83 8.30 -4.96 -3.84
CA LYS A 83 8.91 -4.47 -5.08
C LYS A 83 8.69 -5.49 -6.19
N THR A 84 7.87 -5.15 -7.18
CA THR A 84 7.64 -6.00 -8.36
C THR A 84 8.44 -5.50 -9.56
N ARG A 85 9.12 -6.41 -10.26
CA ARG A 85 9.86 -6.13 -11.49
C ARG A 85 9.42 -7.07 -12.61
N LYS A 86 9.19 -6.53 -13.81
CA LYS A 86 8.96 -7.35 -15.00
C LYS A 86 10.31 -7.78 -15.57
N VAL A 87 10.55 -9.09 -15.67
CA VAL A 87 11.80 -9.64 -16.22
C VAL A 87 11.67 -9.85 -17.74
N LYS A 88 10.56 -10.44 -18.17
CA LYS A 88 10.20 -10.64 -19.58
C LYS A 88 8.69 -10.84 -19.71
N ARG A 89 8.17 -10.99 -20.92
CA ARG A 89 6.73 -11.20 -21.16
C ARG A 89 6.23 -12.41 -20.36
N GLY A 90 5.30 -12.18 -19.44
CA GLY A 90 4.68 -13.21 -18.60
C GLY A 90 5.48 -13.60 -17.34
N PHE A 91 6.65 -13.01 -17.11
CA PHE A 91 7.51 -13.34 -15.97
C PHE A 91 7.81 -12.08 -15.16
N TYR A 92 7.49 -12.16 -13.87
CA TYR A 92 7.67 -11.09 -12.89
C TYR A 92 8.43 -11.63 -11.69
N GLU A 93 9.22 -10.78 -11.07
CA GLU A 93 9.93 -11.04 -9.83
C GLU A 93 9.39 -10.11 -8.74
N GLY A 94 9.13 -10.66 -7.56
CA GLY A 94 8.72 -9.90 -6.38
C GLY A 94 9.82 -9.98 -5.32
N THR A 95 10.23 -8.83 -4.81
CA THR A 95 11.16 -8.72 -3.68
C THR A 95 10.43 -8.09 -2.50
N PHE A 96 10.60 -8.66 -1.31
CA PHE A 96 10.07 -8.10 -0.08
C PHE A 96 11.13 -7.25 0.60
N GLU A 97 10.81 -5.99 0.85
CA GLU A 97 11.65 -5.06 1.60
C GLU A 97 10.93 -4.73 2.90
N ILE A 98 11.55 -5.03 4.05
CA ILE A 98 10.95 -4.76 5.36
C ILE A 98 11.03 -3.26 5.61
N LEU A 99 9.87 -2.60 5.73
CA LEU A 99 9.79 -1.19 6.11
C LEU A 99 9.82 -1.01 7.62
N SER A 100 9.22 -1.96 8.37
CA SER A 100 9.22 -1.92 9.83
C SER A 100 8.87 -3.29 10.41
N GLU A 101 9.67 -3.77 11.37
CA GLU A 101 9.33 -4.93 12.20
C GLU A 101 8.55 -4.54 13.45
N ASN A 102 8.80 -3.34 14.00
CA ASN A 102 8.10 -2.80 15.16
C ASN A 102 7.59 -1.40 14.86
N THR A 103 6.33 -1.33 14.45
CA THR A 103 5.73 -0.07 13.99
C THR A 103 5.43 0.91 15.14
N MET A 104 5.32 0.43 16.38
CA MET A 104 4.99 1.28 17.53
C MET A 104 6.14 2.21 17.94
N LEU A 105 7.39 1.87 17.59
CA LEU A 105 8.57 2.68 17.91
C LEU A 105 8.90 3.73 16.85
N ILE A 106 8.29 3.64 15.68
CA ILE A 106 8.56 4.56 14.57
C ILE A 106 7.65 5.79 14.70
N PRO A 107 8.16 7.02 14.51
CA PRO A 107 7.34 8.23 14.41
C PRO A 107 6.18 8.12 13.41
N ASP A 108 5.11 8.90 13.64
CA ASP A 108 3.99 8.95 12.71
C ASP A 108 4.44 9.45 11.33
N TYR A 109 3.93 8.77 10.29
CA TYR A 109 4.12 9.04 8.87
C TYR A 109 5.50 8.66 8.29
N GLU A 110 6.46 8.24 9.11
CA GLU A 110 7.79 7.87 8.62
C GLU A 110 7.76 6.60 7.78
N ILE A 111 6.92 5.62 8.12
CA ILE A 111 6.75 4.40 7.32
C ILE A 111 6.12 4.74 5.96
N THR A 112 5.12 5.64 5.95
CA THR A 112 4.47 6.14 4.74
C THR A 112 5.45 6.91 3.84
N ASP A 113 6.32 7.71 4.44
CA ASP A 113 7.37 8.45 3.73
C ASP A 113 8.38 7.51 3.08
N ASN A 114 8.90 6.55 3.85
CA ASN A 114 9.83 5.53 3.34
C ASN A 114 9.20 4.70 2.22
N PHE A 115 7.91 4.35 2.35
CA PHE A 115 7.13 3.70 1.29
C PHE A 115 7.12 4.54 0.00
N LEU A 116 6.82 5.83 0.10
CA LEU A 116 6.79 6.71 -1.07
C LEU A 116 8.17 6.85 -1.73
N GLU A 117 9.24 6.92 -0.94
CA GLU A 117 10.61 6.98 -1.47
C GLU A 117 10.98 5.72 -2.26
N LEU A 118 10.58 4.54 -1.79
CA LEU A 118 10.75 3.29 -2.54
C LEU A 118 9.92 3.25 -3.82
N VAL A 119 8.68 3.74 -3.78
CA VAL A 119 7.83 3.87 -4.98
C VAL A 119 8.49 4.82 -5.99
N GLU A 120 8.95 5.98 -5.55
CA GLU A 120 9.63 6.97 -6.40
C GLU A 120 10.90 6.38 -7.03
N LYS A 121 11.71 5.65 -6.26
CA LYS A 121 12.87 4.92 -6.77
C LYS A 121 12.47 3.89 -7.83
N GLN A 122 11.42 3.11 -7.60
CA GLN A 122 10.93 2.11 -8.57
C GLN A 122 10.43 2.76 -9.86
N ILE A 123 9.77 3.92 -9.77
CA ILE A 123 9.35 4.70 -10.94
C ILE A 123 10.56 5.19 -11.73
N TYR A 124 11.61 5.70 -11.07
CA TYR A 124 12.83 6.12 -11.76
C TYR A 124 13.57 4.95 -12.42
N GLU A 125 13.56 3.76 -11.82
CA GLU A 125 14.20 2.56 -12.37
C GLU A 125 13.49 2.04 -13.64
N ALA A 126 12.16 2.05 -13.67
CA ALA A 126 11.37 1.53 -14.80
C ALA A 126 10.04 2.27 -14.96
N PRO A 127 10.07 3.53 -15.44
CA PRO A 127 8.89 4.40 -15.47
C PRO A 127 7.75 3.83 -16.32
N GLU A 128 8.03 3.09 -17.38
CA GLU A 128 7.03 2.51 -18.28
C GLU A 128 6.06 1.53 -17.61
N PHE A 129 6.39 1.01 -16.42
CA PHE A 129 5.54 0.09 -15.67
C PHE A 129 4.70 0.78 -14.58
N TYR A 130 4.93 2.07 -14.33
CA TYR A 130 4.04 2.84 -13.47
C TYR A 130 2.73 3.16 -14.20
N LEU A 131 1.61 3.12 -13.47
CA LEU A 131 0.29 3.33 -14.05
C LEU A 131 -0.03 4.82 -14.18
N TRP A 132 0.60 5.49 -15.15
CA TRP A 132 0.50 6.95 -15.40
C TRP A 132 -0.90 7.47 -15.73
N THR A 133 -1.87 6.58 -15.99
CA THR A 133 -3.26 6.97 -16.23
C THR A 133 -3.94 7.53 -14.97
N HIS A 134 -3.37 7.30 -13.79
CA HIS A 134 -3.84 7.92 -12.56
C HIS A 134 -3.44 9.40 -12.48
N ASN A 135 -4.41 10.28 -12.23
CA ASN A 135 -4.14 11.70 -11.98
C ASN A 135 -3.59 11.92 -10.55
N ARG A 136 -2.36 11.44 -10.32
CA ARG A 136 -1.70 11.36 -9.00
C ARG A 136 -1.42 12.74 -8.38
N TRP A 137 -1.28 13.78 -9.21
CA TRP A 137 -0.96 15.15 -8.80
C TRP A 137 -2.15 16.12 -8.87
N LYS A 138 -3.39 15.61 -8.93
CA LYS A 138 -4.61 16.44 -8.97
C LYS A 138 -4.78 17.44 -7.83
N HIS A 139 -4.09 17.22 -6.70
CA HIS A 139 -4.17 18.04 -5.49
C HIS A 139 -2.80 18.61 -5.08
N ARG A 140 -1.90 18.83 -6.04
CA ARG A 140 -0.57 19.38 -5.79
C ARG A 140 -0.61 20.73 -5.08
N ARG A 141 0.35 20.96 -4.19
CA ARG A 141 0.68 22.27 -3.59
C ARG A 141 1.98 22.80 -4.16
#